data_AF-A0A850EKI3-F1
#
_entry.id   AF-A0A850EKI3-F1
#
_cell.length_a   1.000
_cell.length_b   1.000
_cell.length_c   1.000
_cell.angle_alpha   90.00
_cell.angle_beta   90.00
_cell.angle_gamma   90.00
#
_symmetry.space_group_name_H-M   'P 1'
#
loop_
_entity.id
_entity.type
_entity.pdbx_description
1 polymer ?
#
loop_
_entity_poly.entity_id
_entity_poly.type
_entity_poly.pdbx_seq_one_letter_code
_entity_poly.pdbx_strand_id
1 'polypeptide(L)'
;MGDKVEVVYRSFQLDPNAENRTLSTQQLAREKGMSVEQMKVKQAQVANMLKKEARLEVNYDQVVIANTFDGHRLAHFAAKEGKGAELTGRLIRAYLSERMNIADHDVLISLASEMGPNERDVAQMGRREETSGIGRNEPIKW
;
A
#
# COMPACT_ATOMS: atom_id res chain seq x y z
N MET A 1 -6.87 -35.50 7.14
CA MET A 1 -7.20 -34.39 6.24
C MET A 1 -6.78 -33.11 6.94
N GLY A 2 -5.91 -32.29 6.33
CA GLY A 2 -5.52 -31.01 6.93
C GLY A 2 -6.62 -29.97 6.72
N ASP A 3 -6.92 -29.20 7.75
CA ASP A 3 -7.92 -28.14 7.69
C ASP A 3 -7.54 -27.11 6.61
N LYS A 4 -8.52 -26.72 5.80
CA LYS A 4 -8.34 -25.62 4.84
C LYS A 4 -8.31 -24.31 5.61
N VAL A 5 -7.15 -23.66 5.63
CA VAL A 5 -7.00 -22.31 6.17
C VAL A 5 -7.44 -21.30 5.11
N GLU A 6 -8.40 -20.46 5.45
CA GLU A 6 -8.82 -19.30 4.65
C GLU A 6 -8.09 -18.04 5.14
N VAL A 7 -7.48 -17.29 4.23
CA VAL A 7 -6.79 -16.04 4.52
C VAL A 7 -7.58 -14.87 3.94
N VAL A 8 -8.03 -13.97 4.82
CA VAL A 8 -8.80 -12.78 4.45
C VAL A 8 -8.01 -11.51 4.79
N TYR A 9 -7.68 -10.72 3.77
CA TYR A 9 -7.02 -9.43 3.95
C TYR A 9 -8.02 -8.37 4.41
N ARG A 10 -7.60 -7.52 5.35
CA ARG A 10 -8.38 -6.38 5.86
C ARG A 10 -7.56 -5.10 5.70
N SER A 11 -8.23 -4.04 5.24
CA SER A 11 -7.59 -2.75 5.02
C SER A 11 -7.29 -2.04 6.33
N PHE A 12 -6.13 -1.37 6.40
CA PHE A 12 -5.72 -0.56 7.53
C PHE A 12 -4.76 0.54 7.05
N GLN A 13 -5.09 1.80 7.32
CA GLN A 13 -4.21 2.93 7.02
C GLN A 13 -3.48 3.37 8.28
N LEU A 14 -2.14 3.41 8.23
CA LEU A 14 -1.33 3.95 9.32
C LEU A 14 -1.63 5.44 9.55
N ASP A 15 -1.87 6.17 8.46
CA ASP A 15 -2.27 7.57 8.47
C ASP A 15 -3.33 7.80 7.37
N PRO A 16 -4.61 7.91 7.73
CA PRO A 16 -5.68 8.21 6.78
C PRO A 16 -5.55 9.59 6.12
N ASN A 17 -4.82 10.52 6.74
CA ASN A 17 -4.63 11.89 6.26
C ASN A 17 -3.27 12.07 5.57
N ALA A 18 -2.56 10.97 5.26
CA ALA A 18 -1.26 11.04 4.62
C ALA A 18 -1.33 11.86 3.33
N GLU A 19 -0.42 12.82 3.19
CA GLU A 19 -0.19 13.56 1.96
C GLU A 19 0.93 12.89 1.14
N ASN A 20 0.78 12.90 -0.18
CA ASN A 20 1.75 12.28 -1.08
C ASN A 20 3.07 13.08 -1.08
N ARG A 21 4.15 12.49 -0.55
CA ARG A 21 5.47 13.13 -0.52
C ARG A 21 6.60 12.13 -0.36
N THR A 22 7.76 12.41 -0.94
CA THR A 22 8.99 11.67 -0.65
C THR A 22 9.60 12.19 0.65
N LEU A 23 9.93 11.28 1.58
CA LEU A 23 10.64 11.61 2.82
C LEU A 23 12.01 10.95 2.83
N SER A 24 13.04 11.75 3.04
CA SER A 24 14.37 11.23 3.37
C SER A 24 14.37 10.59 4.76
N THR A 25 15.33 9.70 4.99
CA THR A 25 15.58 9.11 6.31
C THR A 25 15.78 10.17 7.39
N GLN A 26 16.42 11.29 7.04
CA GLN A 26 16.63 12.41 7.96
C GLN A 26 15.34 13.12 8.35
N GLN A 27 14.45 13.37 7.39
CA GLN A 27 13.14 13.98 7.68
C GLN A 27 12.29 13.06 8.55
N LEU A 28 12.24 11.77 8.22
CA LEU A 28 11.49 10.79 9.01
C LEU A 28 12.05 10.65 10.44
N ALA A 29 13.37 10.68 10.61
CA ALA A 29 14.01 10.64 11.92
C ALA A 29 13.57 11.84 12.79
N ARG A 30 13.55 13.05 12.19
CA ARG A 30 13.06 14.27 12.85
C ARG A 30 11.58 14.16 13.24
N GLU A 31 10.72 13.72 12.32
CA GLU A 31 9.28 13.55 12.58
C GLU A 31 8.99 12.52 13.67
N LYS A 32 9.84 11.48 13.79
CA LYS A 32 9.71 10.44 14.82
C LYS A 32 10.49 10.72 16.10
N GLY A 33 11.14 11.87 16.23
CA GLY A 33 11.88 12.27 17.42
C GLY A 33 13.07 11.35 17.76
N MET A 34 13.77 10.82 16.76
CA MET A 34 14.94 9.94 16.95
C MET A 34 16.16 10.42 16.16
N SER A 35 17.36 9.90 16.51
CA SER A 35 18.56 10.23 15.73
C SER A 35 18.52 9.61 14.34
N VAL A 36 19.24 10.23 13.39
CA VAL A 36 19.34 9.72 12.02
C VAL A 36 19.99 8.34 12.00
N GLU A 37 21.00 8.11 12.84
CA GLU A 37 21.68 6.83 13.01
C GLU A 37 20.72 5.75 13.50
N GLN A 38 19.89 6.06 14.51
CA GLN A 38 18.87 5.13 15.00
C GLN A 38 17.86 4.77 13.91
N MET A 39 17.41 5.76 13.12
CA MET A 39 16.50 5.50 12.00
C MET A 39 17.13 4.62 10.93
N LYS A 40 18.38 4.90 10.54
CA LYS A 40 19.14 4.10 9.56
C LYS A 40 19.28 2.65 10.01
N VAL A 41 19.59 2.41 11.29
CA VAL A 41 19.68 1.05 11.84
C VAL A 41 18.34 0.32 11.74
N LYS A 42 17.23 0.97 12.15
CA LYS A 42 15.88 0.39 12.07
C LYS A 42 15.48 0.07 10.62
N GLN A 43 15.68 1.00 9.71
CA GLN A 43 15.39 0.81 8.30
C GLN A 43 16.23 -0.31 7.68
N ALA A 44 17.52 -0.39 8.02
CA ALA A 44 18.40 -1.46 7.55
C ALA A 44 17.96 -2.85 8.06
N GLN A 45 17.49 -2.94 9.31
CA GLN A 45 16.94 -4.18 9.85
C GLN A 45 15.71 -4.65 9.06
N VAL A 46 14.75 -3.75 8.80
CA VAL A 46 13.54 -4.06 8.03
C VAL A 46 13.88 -4.38 6.56
N ALA A 47 14.78 -3.62 5.94
CA ALA A 47 15.21 -3.87 4.56
C ALA A 47 15.85 -5.26 4.41
N ASN A 48 16.71 -5.65 5.36
CA ASN A 48 17.33 -6.98 5.36
C ASN A 48 16.31 -8.11 5.53
N MET A 49 15.30 -7.93 6.40
CA MET A 49 14.21 -8.89 6.57
C MET A 49 13.39 -9.03 5.29
N LEU A 50 12.96 -7.91 4.69
CA LEU A 50 12.21 -7.89 3.43
C LEU A 50 12.97 -8.56 2.29
N LYS A 51 14.28 -8.32 2.18
CA LYS A 51 15.12 -8.94 1.16
C LYS A 51 15.21 -10.46 1.33
N LYS A 52 15.42 -10.94 2.56
CA LYS A 52 15.60 -12.37 2.86
C LYS A 52 14.30 -13.17 2.75
N GLU A 53 13.21 -12.62 3.26
CA GLU A 53 11.96 -13.38 3.45
C GLU A 53 10.97 -13.16 2.30
N ALA A 54 10.94 -11.96 1.72
CA ALA A 54 9.96 -11.59 0.69
C ALA A 54 10.58 -11.27 -0.68
N ARG A 55 11.92 -11.27 -0.80
CA ARG A 55 12.64 -10.84 -2.00
C ARG A 55 12.20 -9.44 -2.47
N LEU A 56 11.99 -8.56 -1.49
CA LEU A 56 11.67 -7.15 -1.70
C LEU A 56 12.89 -6.31 -1.31
N GLU A 57 13.30 -5.40 -2.19
CA GLU A 57 14.42 -4.49 -1.94
C GLU A 57 13.88 -3.08 -1.79
N VAL A 58 14.01 -2.49 -0.59
CA VAL A 58 13.52 -1.14 -0.31
C VAL A 58 14.67 -0.15 -0.20
N ASN A 59 14.52 1.00 -0.87
CA ASN A 59 15.38 2.17 -0.64
C ASN A 59 14.57 3.26 0.05
N TYR A 60 14.68 3.35 1.38
CA TYR A 60 13.89 4.26 2.19
C TYR A 60 14.12 5.74 1.89
N ASP A 61 15.27 6.14 1.33
CA ASP A 61 15.50 7.54 0.94
C ASP A 61 14.71 7.96 -0.30
N GLN A 62 14.05 7.01 -0.97
CA GLN A 62 13.31 7.23 -2.21
C GLN A 62 11.88 6.69 -2.16
N VAL A 63 11.43 6.20 -1.00
CA VAL A 63 10.03 5.78 -0.82
C VAL A 63 9.14 7.03 -0.84
N VAL A 64 8.07 6.96 -1.62
CA VAL A 64 6.99 7.95 -1.62
C VAL A 64 6.04 7.57 -0.51
N ILE A 65 5.85 8.44 0.49
CA ILE A 65 4.71 8.32 1.40
C ILE A 65 3.48 8.62 0.55
N ALA A 66 2.57 7.66 0.47
CA ALA A 66 1.36 7.74 -0.34
C ALA A 66 0.14 7.49 0.54
N ASN A 67 -0.96 8.20 0.27
CA ASN A 67 -2.24 7.84 0.87
C ASN A 67 -2.70 6.49 0.29
N THR A 68 -2.86 5.47 1.14
CA THR A 68 -3.16 4.11 0.68
C THR A 68 -4.64 3.85 0.44
N PHE A 69 -5.53 4.84 0.60
CA PHE A 69 -6.99 4.64 0.55
C PHE A 69 -7.46 4.01 -0.76
N ASP A 70 -7.06 4.58 -1.91
CA ASP A 70 -7.48 4.06 -3.22
C ASP A 70 -6.81 2.72 -3.54
N GLY A 71 -5.58 2.49 -3.08
CA GLY A 71 -4.93 1.18 -3.15
C GLY A 71 -5.71 0.10 -2.38
N HIS A 72 -6.24 0.43 -1.19
CA HIS A 72 -7.11 -0.48 -0.43
C HIS A 72 -8.43 -0.75 -1.15
N ARG A 73 -9.09 0.27 -1.72
CA ARG A 73 -10.31 0.09 -2.52
C ARG A 73 -10.07 -0.84 -3.70
N LEU A 74 -8.96 -0.66 -4.40
CA LEU A 74 -8.56 -1.51 -5.51
C LEU A 74 -8.33 -2.95 -5.08
N ALA A 75 -7.60 -3.20 -3.98
CA ALA A 75 -7.41 -4.55 -3.44
C ALA A 75 -8.73 -5.22 -3.05
N HIS A 76 -9.69 -4.48 -2.48
CA HIS A 76 -11.03 -4.97 -2.18
C HIS A 76 -11.84 -5.30 -3.43
N PHE A 77 -11.73 -4.47 -4.48
CA PHE A 77 -12.36 -4.76 -5.76
C PHE A 77 -11.85 -6.09 -6.32
N ALA A 78 -10.53 -6.28 -6.40
CA ALA A 78 -9.92 -7.52 -6.87
C ALA A 78 -10.24 -8.73 -5.98
N ALA A 79 -10.49 -8.54 -4.68
CA ALA A 79 -10.92 -9.61 -3.79
C ALA A 79 -12.27 -10.23 -4.22
N LYS A 80 -13.18 -9.45 -4.81
CA LYS A 80 -14.45 -9.96 -5.35
C LYS A 80 -14.25 -10.93 -6.52
N GLU A 81 -13.11 -10.83 -7.20
CA GLU A 81 -12.71 -11.71 -8.30
C GLU A 81 -11.71 -12.80 -7.85
N GLY A 82 -11.46 -12.94 -6.54
CA GLY A 82 -10.49 -13.90 -6.01
C GLY A 82 -9.02 -13.49 -6.16
N LYS A 83 -8.74 -12.25 -6.60
CA LYS A 83 -7.39 -11.71 -6.86
C LYS A 83 -6.86 -10.76 -5.79
N GLY A 84 -7.59 -10.60 -4.67
CA GLY A 84 -7.25 -9.61 -3.63
C GLY A 84 -5.86 -9.79 -3.02
N ALA A 85 -5.43 -11.02 -2.76
CA ALA A 85 -4.10 -11.31 -2.21
C ALA A 85 -2.98 -10.98 -3.21
N GLU A 86 -3.18 -11.34 -4.47
CA GLU A 86 -2.22 -11.11 -5.56
C GLU A 86 -2.05 -9.59 -5.81
N LEU A 87 -3.16 -8.84 -5.83
CA LEU A 87 -3.12 -7.38 -6.01
C LEU A 87 -2.52 -6.67 -4.80
N THR A 88 -2.82 -7.14 -3.59
CA THR A 88 -2.18 -6.62 -2.36
C THR A 88 -0.67 -6.80 -2.43
N GLY A 89 -0.20 -7.99 -2.83
CA GLY A 89 1.23 -8.25 -3.02
C GLY A 89 1.85 -7.36 -4.10
N ARG A 90 1.14 -7.13 -5.21
CA ARG A 90 1.58 -6.25 -6.29
C ARG A 90 1.72 -4.79 -5.85
N LEU A 91 0.75 -4.27 -5.10
CA LEU A 91 0.79 -2.92 -4.52
C LEU A 91 1.94 -2.74 -3.54
N ILE A 92 2.20 -3.74 -2.68
CA ILE A 92 3.34 -3.71 -1.75
C ILE A 92 4.66 -3.65 -2.51
N ARG A 93 4.81 -4.43 -3.58
CA ARG A 93 6.01 -4.41 -4.44
C ARG A 93 6.17 -3.05 -5.14
N ALA A 94 5.09 -2.53 -5.71
CA ALA A 94 5.07 -1.22 -6.36
C ALA A 94 5.56 -0.12 -5.43
N TYR A 95 5.05 -0.13 -4.19
CA TYR A 95 5.37 0.85 -3.16
C TYR A 95 6.81 0.73 -2.64
N LEU A 96 7.22 -0.47 -2.21
CA LEU A 96 8.51 -0.66 -1.52
C LEU A 96 9.70 -0.77 -2.47
N SER A 97 9.56 -1.53 -3.55
CA SER A 97 10.69 -1.87 -4.42
C SER A 97 10.77 -1.00 -5.66
N GLU A 98 9.62 -0.68 -6.25
CA GLU A 98 9.55 0.06 -7.52
C GLU A 98 9.37 1.57 -7.30
N ARG A 99 9.14 2.00 -6.05
CA ARG A 99 9.01 3.41 -5.62
C ARG A 99 7.87 4.14 -6.34
N MET A 100 6.83 3.41 -6.72
CA MET A 100 5.67 3.95 -7.39
C MET A 100 4.75 4.65 -6.38
N ASN A 101 4.13 5.76 -6.80
CA ASN A 101 3.11 6.42 -6.01
C ASN A 101 1.78 5.66 -6.12
N ILE A 102 1.47 4.82 -5.14
CA ILE A 102 0.21 4.04 -5.11
C ILE A 102 -1.03 4.86 -4.72
N ALA A 103 -0.91 6.19 -4.63
CA ALA A 103 -2.05 7.10 -4.59
C ALA A 103 -2.35 7.72 -5.97
N ASP A 104 -1.48 7.50 -6.96
CA ASP A 104 -1.69 7.92 -8.34
C ASP A 104 -2.62 6.93 -9.06
N HIS A 105 -3.68 7.46 -9.66
CA HIS A 105 -4.69 6.63 -10.33
C HIS A 105 -4.15 5.94 -11.57
N ASP A 106 -3.24 6.56 -12.32
CA ASP A 106 -2.66 5.95 -13.52
C ASP A 106 -1.74 4.78 -13.14
N VAL A 107 -0.99 4.93 -12.03
CA VAL A 107 -0.24 3.82 -11.42
C VAL A 107 -1.19 2.71 -11.03
N LEU A 108 -2.26 2.99 -10.28
CA LEU A 108 -3.21 1.98 -9.83
C LEU A 108 -3.90 1.24 -11.00
N ILE A 109 -4.27 1.95 -12.06
CA ILE A 109 -4.81 1.36 -13.29
C ILE A 109 -3.79 0.42 -13.92
N SER A 110 -2.55 0.89 -14.12
CA SER A 110 -1.48 0.08 -14.70
C SER A 110 -1.24 -1.21 -13.91
N LEU A 111 -1.18 -1.11 -12.58
CA LEU A 111 -0.96 -2.25 -11.69
C LEU A 111 -2.12 -3.25 -11.74
N ALA A 112 -3.36 -2.74 -11.83
CA ALA A 112 -4.53 -3.59 -11.94
C ALA A 112 -4.56 -4.32 -13.28
N SER A 113 -4.29 -3.63 -14.40
CA SER A 113 -4.32 -4.21 -15.75
C SER A 113 -3.40 -5.42 -15.93
N GLU A 114 -2.27 -5.48 -15.20
CA GLU A 114 -1.37 -6.64 -15.20
C GLU A 114 -2.07 -7.95 -14.78
N MET A 115 -3.17 -7.84 -14.04
CA MET A 115 -3.87 -8.97 -13.43
C MET A 115 -5.10 -9.41 -14.23
N GLY A 116 -5.37 -8.78 -15.39
CA GLY A 116 -6.55 -9.02 -16.22
C GLY A 116 -7.95 -8.62 -15.69
N PRO A 117 -8.16 -7.79 -14.64
CA PRO A 117 -9.44 -7.11 -14.47
C PRO A 117 -9.65 -6.14 -15.64
N ASN A 118 -10.92 -5.95 -16.03
CA ASN A 118 -11.28 -5.07 -17.12
C ASN A 118 -10.89 -3.62 -16.76
N GLU A 119 -10.08 -2.96 -17.59
CA GLU A 119 -9.63 -1.56 -17.38
C GLU A 119 -10.80 -0.62 -17.03
N ARG A 120 -12.01 -0.93 -17.53
CA ARG A 120 -13.25 -0.20 -17.24
C ARG A 120 -13.64 -0.19 -15.76
N ASP A 121 -13.42 -1.28 -15.05
CA ASP A 121 -13.83 -1.41 -13.64
C ASP A 121 -12.88 -0.63 -12.72
N VAL A 122 -11.59 -0.57 -13.09
CA VAL A 122 -10.59 0.22 -12.38
C VAL A 122 -10.78 1.71 -12.66
N ALA A 123 -11.09 2.09 -13.90
CA ALA A 123 -11.43 3.46 -14.27
C ALA A 123 -12.70 3.98 -13.56
N GLN A 124 -13.64 3.09 -13.19
CA GLN A 124 -14.81 3.46 -12.40
C GLN A 124 -14.48 3.82 -10.95
N MET A 125 -13.41 3.29 -10.36
CA MET A 125 -12.97 3.66 -9.00
C MET A 125 -12.38 5.07 -8.91
N GLY A 126 -11.77 5.56 -9.98
CA GLY A 126 -11.15 6.90 -10.06
C GLY A 126 -12.15 8.06 -10.02
N ARG A 127 -13.45 7.79 -10.19
CA ARG A 127 -14.49 8.78 -9.94
C ARG A 127 -14.74 8.89 -8.43
N ARG A 128 -14.21 9.96 -7.82
CA ARG A 128 -14.67 10.42 -6.50
C ARG A 128 -16.18 10.67 -6.59
N GLU A 129 -16.98 9.78 -6.02
CA GLU A 129 -18.21 10.27 -5.39
C GLU A 129 -17.78 10.89 -4.06
N GLU A 130 -18.11 12.18 -3.88
CA GLU A 130 -17.96 12.90 -2.61
C GLU A 130 -18.74 12.18 -1.51
N THR A 131 -18.15 11.17 -0.92
CA THR A 131 -18.63 10.60 0.34
C THR A 131 -18.01 11.41 1.48
N SER A 132 -18.45 12.67 1.57
CA SER A 132 -18.33 13.50 2.76
C SER A 132 -19.09 12.79 3.88
N GLY A 133 -18.41 11.99 4.71
CA GLY A 133 -19.06 11.43 5.91
C GLY A 133 -18.49 10.20 6.60
N ILE A 134 -17.40 9.56 6.17
CA ILE A 134 -16.93 8.35 6.88
C ILE A 134 -15.75 8.68 7.80
N GLY A 135 -16.10 9.24 8.96
CA GLY A 135 -15.19 9.35 10.09
C GLY A 135 -14.94 8.00 10.74
N ARG A 136 -13.69 7.54 10.63
CA ARG A 136 -12.85 6.98 11.71
C ARG A 136 -13.39 5.75 12.47
N ASN A 137 -12.69 4.63 12.23
CA ASN A 137 -12.51 3.51 13.15
C ASN A 137 -13.71 2.58 13.41
N GLU A 138 -14.68 2.54 12.51
CA GLU A 138 -15.60 1.41 12.42
C GLU A 138 -15.01 0.34 11.48
N PRO A 139 -15.17 -0.97 11.77
CA PRO A 139 -14.94 -1.98 10.76
C PRO A 139 -15.84 -1.62 9.58
N ILE A 140 -15.23 -1.30 8.44
CA ILE A 140 -15.98 -0.97 7.23
C ILE A 140 -16.81 -2.22 6.89
N LYS A 141 -18.10 -2.16 7.22
CA LYS A 141 -19.07 -3.16 6.81
C LYS A 141 -19.46 -2.84 5.37
N TRP A 142 -19.13 -3.74 4.47
CA TRP A 142 -19.77 -3.91 3.18
C TRP A 142 -20.46 -5.26 3.20
#